data_AF-A0A2N5YXI5-F1
#
_entry.id   AF-A0A2N5YXI5-F1
#
_cell.length_a   1.000
_cell.length_b   1.000
_cell.length_c   1.000
_cell.angle_alpha   90.00
_cell.angle_beta   90.00
_cell.angle_gamma   90.00
#
_symmetry.space_group_name_H-M   'P 1'
#
loop_
_entity.id
_entity.type
_entity.pdbx_description
1 polymer ?
#
loop_
_entity_poly.entity_id
_entity_poly.type
_entity_poly.pdbx_seq_one_letter_code
_entity_poly.pdbx_strand_id
1 'polypeptide(L)'
;MSDFQEIKGSLISYFSNKVKKYGGVNLAQGIPGFSPPDELVKILAEEINSPCHQYAPGLGNLLLREEIFKMYPELSSQTSLFITNGATEAISLIYTYLNKINDNKLNALTFSPAYESYIHLPKIFDNKLITIPTEKNTFLNK
;
A
#
# COMPACT_ATOMS: atom_id res chain seq x y z
N MET A 1 34.37 7.29 12.07
CA MET A 1 32.94 6.92 12.05
C MET A 1 32.82 5.86 10.98
N SER A 2 32.49 4.62 11.38
CA SER A 2 32.53 3.43 10.51
C SER A 2 31.68 3.61 9.27
N ASP A 3 32.16 3.08 8.15
CA ASP A 3 31.51 3.04 6.84
C ASP A 3 30.07 2.48 6.94
N PHE A 4 29.10 3.37 7.12
CA PHE A 4 27.69 3.01 6.96
C PHE A 4 27.41 2.90 5.47
N GLN A 5 27.46 1.67 4.98
CA GLN A 5 27.13 1.39 3.59
C GLN A 5 25.62 1.57 3.41
N GLU A 6 25.23 2.54 2.58
CA GLU A 6 23.83 2.78 2.25
C GLU A 6 23.24 1.52 1.59
N ILE A 7 22.18 0.97 2.19
CA ILE A 7 21.50 -0.21 1.65
C ILE A 7 20.66 0.25 0.46
N LYS A 8 21.03 -0.23 -0.73
CA LYS A 8 20.24 0.01 -1.95
C LYS A 8 19.04 -0.94 -2.02
N GLY A 9 17.87 -0.40 -2.36
CA GLY A 9 16.63 -1.17 -2.50
C GLY A 9 15.83 -1.26 -1.20
N SER A 10 14.84 -2.15 -1.17
CA SER A 10 13.93 -2.26 -0.02
C SER A 10 14.63 -2.82 1.21
N LEU A 11 14.55 -2.09 2.32
CA LEU A 11 15.07 -2.53 3.62
C LEU A 11 14.38 -3.82 4.09
N ILE A 12 13.09 -3.97 3.80
CA ILE A 12 12.31 -5.17 4.13
C ILE A 12 12.92 -6.38 3.44
N SER A 13 13.17 -6.28 2.13
CA SER A 13 13.79 -7.36 1.34
C SER A 13 15.21 -7.66 1.82
N TYR A 14 16.00 -6.63 2.10
CA TYR A 14 17.38 -6.79 2.60
C TYR A 14 17.42 -7.58 3.91
N PHE A 15 16.64 -7.17 4.92
CA PHE A 15 16.63 -7.83 6.23
C PHE A 15 15.97 -9.21 6.16
N SER A 16 14.92 -9.38 5.35
CA SER A 16 14.29 -10.68 5.12
C SER A 16 15.28 -11.69 4.53
N ASN A 17 16.10 -11.28 3.55
CA ASN A 17 17.11 -12.15 2.95
C ASN A 17 18.24 -12.48 3.93
N LYS A 18 18.65 -11.53 4.79
CA LYS A 18 19.62 -11.83 5.86
C LYS A 18 19.10 -12.86 6.84
N VAL A 19 17.86 -12.72 7.32
CA VAL A 19 17.26 -13.68 8.25
C VAL A 19 17.10 -15.05 7.60
N LYS A 20 16.66 -15.11 6.33
CA LYS A 20 16.61 -16.38 5.57
C LYS A 20 17.98 -17.07 5.45
N LYS A 21 19.05 -16.30 5.29
CA LYS A 21 20.41 -16.83 5.08
C LYS A 21 21.13 -17.22 6.37
N TYR A 22 20.97 -16.44 7.43
CA TYR A 22 21.77 -16.56 8.66
C TYR A 22 20.94 -16.94 9.90
N GLY A 23 19.63 -17.07 9.76
CA GLY A 23 18.70 -17.22 10.89
C GLY A 23 18.41 -15.90 11.61
N GLY A 24 17.55 -15.98 12.63
CA GLY A 24 17.16 -14.84 13.46
C GLY A 24 15.67 -14.50 13.37
N VAL A 25 15.26 -13.45 14.08
CA VAL A 25 13.89 -12.94 14.08
C VAL A 25 13.81 -11.73 13.16
N ASN A 26 12.89 -11.77 12.18
CA ASN A 26 12.68 -10.65 11.26
C ASN A 26 11.63 -9.67 11.79
N LEU A 27 12.08 -8.62 12.47
CA LEU A 27 11.20 -7.53 12.94
C LEU A 27 11.00 -6.41 11.92
N ALA A 28 11.60 -6.52 10.72
CA ALA A 28 11.45 -5.53 9.66
C ALA A 28 10.23 -5.78 8.76
N GLN A 29 9.64 -6.97 8.85
CA GLN A 29 8.59 -7.40 7.94
C GLN A 29 7.21 -7.04 8.50
N GLY A 30 6.43 -6.26 7.73
CA GLY A 30 5.05 -5.92 8.06
C GLY A 30 4.03 -7.03 7.75
N ILE A 31 4.45 -8.30 7.77
CA ILE A 31 3.52 -9.44 7.60
C ILE A 31 2.91 -9.75 8.97
N PRO A 32 1.58 -9.95 9.05
CA PRO A 32 0.93 -10.39 10.29
C PRO A 32 1.59 -11.65 10.84
N GLY A 33 1.88 -11.67 12.14
CA GLY A 33 2.38 -12.86 12.85
C GLY A 33 1.30 -13.91 13.14
N PHE A 34 0.14 -13.83 12.50
CA PHE A 34 -1.02 -14.69 12.72
C PHE A 34 -1.62 -15.14 11.38
N SER A 35 -2.27 -16.30 11.40
CA SER A 35 -3.02 -16.81 10.25
C SER A 35 -4.26 -15.97 9.98
N PRO A 36 -4.70 -15.83 8.72
CA PRO A 36 -5.98 -15.21 8.41
C PRO A 36 -7.15 -15.93 9.11
N PRO A 37 -8.32 -15.29 9.27
CA PRO A 37 -9.50 -15.91 9.86
C PRO A 37 -9.85 -17.25 9.18
N ASP A 38 -10.08 -18.31 9.97
CA ASP A 38 -10.31 -19.66 9.45
C ASP A 38 -11.51 -19.74 8.49
N GLU A 39 -12.57 -18.98 8.78
CA GLU A 39 -13.77 -18.88 7.94
C GLU A 39 -13.43 -18.37 6.53
N LEU A 40 -12.57 -17.36 6.42
CA LEU A 40 -12.13 -16.81 5.13
C LEU A 40 -11.35 -17.85 4.32
N VAL A 41 -10.45 -18.59 4.97
CA VAL A 41 -9.67 -19.65 4.32
C VAL A 41 -10.58 -20.76 3.83
N LYS A 42 -11.57 -21.16 4.64
CA LYS A 42 -12.54 -22.20 4.30
C LYS A 42 -13.39 -21.80 3.09
N ILE A 43 -13.98 -20.60 3.09
CA ILE A 43 -14.79 -20.11 1.97
C ILE A 43 -13.95 -20.05 0.69
N LEU A 44 -12.72 -19.54 0.76
CA LEU A 44 -11.84 -19.51 -0.40
C LEU A 44 -11.54 -20.91 -0.95
N ALA A 45 -11.32 -21.89 -0.08
CA ALA A 45 -11.07 -23.28 -0.48
C ALA A 45 -12.30 -23.93 -1.12
N GLU A 46 -13.51 -23.59 -0.67
CA GLU A 46 -14.76 -24.07 -1.24
C GLU A 46 -15.01 -23.44 -2.63
N GLU A 47 -14.81 -22.12 -2.74
CA GLU A 47 -15.04 -21.36 -3.98
C GLU A 47 -14.01 -21.64 -5.09
N ILE A 48 -12.89 -22.29 -4.78
CA ILE A 48 -11.85 -22.55 -5.79
C ILE A 48 -12.31 -23.44 -6.94
N ASN A 49 -13.38 -24.22 -6.76
CA ASN A 49 -13.97 -25.07 -7.79
C ASN A 49 -15.18 -24.41 -8.49
N SER A 50 -15.61 -23.23 -8.04
CA SER A 50 -16.71 -22.48 -8.64
C SER A 50 -16.27 -21.85 -9.97
N PRO A 51 -17.20 -21.54 -10.89
CA PRO A 51 -16.88 -20.86 -12.16
C PRO A 51 -16.53 -19.36 -11.98
N CYS A 52 -15.92 -18.97 -10.86
CA CYS A 52 -15.61 -17.59 -10.48
C CYS A 52 -14.24 -17.08 -10.97
N HIS A 53 -13.62 -17.77 -11.93
CA HIS A 53 -12.26 -17.49 -12.42
C HIS A 53 -12.19 -16.52 -13.61
N GLN A 54 -13.31 -15.88 -13.97
CA GLN A 54 -13.36 -14.87 -15.03
C GLN A 54 -13.11 -13.48 -14.45
N TYR A 55 -12.85 -12.52 -15.34
CA TYR A 55 -12.65 -11.13 -14.93
C TYR A 55 -13.84 -10.62 -14.10
N ALA A 56 -13.50 -10.05 -12.94
CA ALA A 56 -14.45 -9.26 -12.18
C ALA A 56 -14.87 -8.01 -13.00
N PRO A 57 -16.03 -7.39 -12.69
CA PRO A 57 -16.38 -6.09 -13.26
C PRO A 57 -15.27 -5.06 -13.04
N GLY A 58 -15.13 -4.09 -13.95
CA GLY A 58 -14.00 -3.15 -13.94
C GLY A 58 -13.86 -2.29 -12.68
N LEU A 59 -14.95 -2.02 -11.97
CA LEU A 59 -14.92 -1.31 -10.68
C LEU A 59 -14.67 -2.24 -9.48
N GLY A 60 -14.66 -3.55 -9.71
CA GLY A 60 -14.65 -4.60 -8.70
C GLY A 60 -15.95 -5.37 -8.58
N ASN A 61 -15.88 -6.53 -7.93
CA ASN A 61 -17.03 -7.38 -7.63
C ASN A 61 -18.13 -6.59 -6.90
N LEU A 62 -19.38 -6.71 -7.37
CA LEU A 62 -20.51 -5.94 -6.84
C LEU A 62 -20.78 -6.25 -5.36
N LEU A 63 -20.83 -7.53 -4.99
CA LEU A 63 -21.09 -7.95 -3.61
C LEU A 63 -20.02 -7.43 -2.65
N LEU A 64 -18.74 -7.47 -3.07
CA LEU A 64 -17.65 -6.88 -2.27
C LEU A 64 -17.83 -5.37 -2.08
N ARG A 65 -18.21 -4.63 -3.13
CA ARG A 65 -18.46 -3.18 -3.02
C ARG A 65 -19.64 -2.87 -2.11
N GLU A 66 -20.70 -3.69 -2.15
CA GLU A 66 -21.86 -3.56 -1.26
C GLU A 66 -21.48 -3.77 0.21
N GLU A 67 -20.68 -4.79 0.53
CA GLU A 67 -20.21 -5.05 1.89
C GLU A 67 -19.28 -3.95 2.41
N ILE A 68 -18.37 -3.44 1.57
CA ILE A 68 -17.52 -2.30 1.93
C ILE A 68 -18.38 -1.06 2.21
N PHE A 69 -19.41 -0.80 1.40
CA PHE A 69 -20.30 0.35 1.60
C PHE A 69 -21.07 0.27 2.93
N LYS A 70 -21.47 -0.94 3.36
CA LYS A 70 -22.08 -1.15 4.69
C LYS A 70 -21.11 -0.83 5.84
N MET A 71 -19.82 -1.12 5.64
CA MET A 71 -18.77 -0.84 6.63
C MET A 71 -18.39 0.64 6.70
N TYR A 72 -18.51 1.36 5.57
CA TYR A 72 -18.18 2.77 5.44
C TYR A 72 -19.39 3.56 4.89
N PRO A 73 -20.46 3.72 5.69
CA PRO A 73 -21.70 4.36 5.24
C PRO A 73 -21.55 5.85 4.91
N GLU A 74 -20.44 6.48 5.30
CA GLU A 74 -20.09 7.85 4.95
C GLU A 74 -19.67 8.02 3.47
N LEU A 75 -19.39 6.93 2.76
CA LEU A 75 -19.09 6.99 1.34
C LEU A 75 -20.35 7.44 0.59
N SER A 76 -20.22 8.47 -0.24
CA SER A 76 -21.35 9.15 -0.87
C SER A 76 -22.08 8.33 -1.94
N SER A 77 -21.43 7.31 -2.50
CA SER A 77 -21.99 6.43 -3.53
C SER A 77 -21.16 5.16 -3.71
N GLN A 78 -21.82 4.05 -4.07
CA GLN A 78 -21.14 2.82 -4.50
C GLN A 78 -20.33 2.99 -5.80
N THR A 79 -20.63 4.02 -6.60
CA THR A 79 -19.83 4.38 -7.79
C THR A 79 -18.52 5.08 -7.44
N SER A 80 -18.36 5.51 -6.18
CA SER A 80 -17.12 6.10 -5.66
C SER A 80 -16.13 5.03 -5.16
N LEU A 81 -16.48 3.74 -5.24
CA LEU A 81 -15.62 2.63 -4.85
C LEU A 81 -14.98 1.98 -6.07
N PHE A 82 -13.65 1.89 -6.05
CA PHE A 82 -12.84 1.22 -7.05
C PHE A 82 -11.94 0.18 -6.38
N ILE A 83 -12.21 -1.10 -6.62
CA ILE A 83 -11.42 -2.20 -6.06
C ILE A 83 -10.11 -2.32 -6.85
N THR A 84 -9.01 -2.47 -6.11
CA THR A 84 -7.65 -2.63 -6.65
C THR A 84 -7.00 -3.87 -6.05
N ASN A 85 -5.93 -4.37 -6.68
CA ASN A 85 -5.05 -5.43 -6.17
C ASN A 85 -4.13 -4.88 -5.06
N GLY A 86 -4.74 -4.40 -3.99
CA GLY A 86 -4.08 -3.86 -2.82
C GLY A 86 -3.77 -2.36 -2.90
N ALA A 87 -3.47 -1.80 -1.73
CA ALA A 87 -3.28 -0.35 -1.55
C ALA A 87 -2.11 0.21 -2.40
N THR A 88 -1.08 -0.58 -2.68
CA THR A 88 0.05 -0.17 -3.52
C THR A 88 -0.41 0.15 -4.95
N GLU A 89 -1.32 -0.64 -5.53
CA GLU A 89 -1.91 -0.33 -6.83
C GLU A 89 -2.77 0.93 -6.75
N ALA A 90 -3.63 1.04 -5.73
CA ALA A 90 -4.48 2.23 -5.54
C ALA A 90 -3.66 3.53 -5.51
N ILE A 91 -2.60 3.59 -4.69
CA ILE A 91 -1.73 4.76 -4.59
C ILE A 91 -1.07 5.06 -5.95
N SER A 92 -0.60 4.02 -6.65
CA SER A 92 0.06 4.18 -7.95
C SER A 92 -0.90 4.69 -9.03
N LEU A 93 -2.13 4.17 -9.07
CA LEU A 93 -3.17 4.60 -10.00
C LEU A 93 -3.57 6.06 -9.76
N ILE A 94 -3.81 6.44 -8.50
CA ILE A 94 -4.14 7.82 -8.14
C ILE A 94 -2.99 8.75 -8.55
N TYR A 95 -1.74 8.41 -8.21
CA TYR A 95 -0.59 9.24 -8.57
C TYR A 95 -0.44 9.37 -10.08
N THR A 96 -0.57 8.27 -10.82
CA THR A 96 -0.47 8.26 -12.29
C THR A 96 -1.58 9.10 -12.92
N TYR A 97 -2.80 8.98 -12.42
CA TYR A 97 -3.93 9.78 -12.88
C TYR A 97 -3.69 11.27 -12.63
N LEU A 98 -3.31 11.66 -11.41
CA LEU A 98 -3.00 13.04 -11.05
C LEU A 98 -1.84 13.60 -11.89
N ASN A 99 -0.81 12.81 -12.14
CA ASN A 99 0.31 13.21 -12.98
C ASN A 99 -0.12 13.44 -14.44
N LYS A 100 -1.08 12.65 -14.93
CA LYS A 100 -1.61 12.77 -16.30
C LYS A 100 -2.50 14.00 -16.48
N ILE A 101 -3.30 14.36 -15.47
CA ILE A 101 -4.27 15.46 -15.58
C ILE A 101 -3.70 16.83 -15.19
N ASN A 102 -2.47 16.88 -14.64
CA ASN A 102 -1.81 18.14 -14.35
C ASN A 102 -0.96 18.57 -15.55
N ASP A 103 -1.29 19.72 -16.15
CA ASP A 103 -0.53 20.30 -17.27
C ASP A 103 0.88 20.78 -16.85
N ASN A 104 1.09 20.99 -15.55
CA ASN A 104 2.36 21.35 -14.93
C ASN A 104 3.01 20.13 -14.25
N LYS A 105 4.28 20.25 -13.87
CA LYS A 105 4.94 19.23 -13.04
C LYS A 105 4.22 19.08 -11.69
N LEU A 106 3.74 17.87 -11.41
CA LEU A 106 3.15 17.52 -10.12
C LEU A 106 4.25 17.46 -9.07
N ASN A 107 4.11 18.20 -7.97
CA ASN A 107 5.02 18.08 -6.83
C ASN A 107 4.34 17.27 -5.73
N ALA A 108 5.08 16.38 -5.08
CA ALA A 108 4.59 15.56 -3.98
C ALA A 108 5.16 16.05 -2.65
N LEU A 109 4.37 15.93 -1.59
CA LEU A 109 4.79 16.20 -0.22
C LEU A 109 4.56 14.93 0.62
N THR A 110 5.52 14.59 1.48
CA THR A 110 5.40 13.47 2.41
C THR A 110 5.98 13.81 3.79
N PHE A 111 5.55 13.08 4.80
CA PHE A 111 6.03 13.19 6.17
C PHE A 111 6.97 12.02 6.48
N SER A 112 8.20 12.28 6.96
CA SER A 112 9.16 11.21 7.27
C SER A 112 9.11 10.77 8.74
N PRO A 113 9.20 9.45 9.03
CA PRO A 113 9.40 8.35 8.08
C PRO A 113 8.12 8.04 7.26
N ALA A 114 8.28 7.88 5.95
CA ALA A 114 7.20 7.61 5.02
C ALA A 114 7.26 6.18 4.47
N TYR A 115 6.11 5.64 4.09
CA TYR A 115 6.03 4.40 3.33
C TYR A 115 6.79 4.53 1.99
N GLU A 116 7.52 3.48 1.59
CA GLU A 116 8.45 3.49 0.46
C GLU A 116 7.78 4.00 -0.84
N SER A 117 6.54 3.57 -1.13
CA SER A 117 5.82 4.02 -2.33
C SER A 117 5.62 5.53 -2.41
N TYR A 118 5.43 6.22 -1.28
CA TYR A 118 5.28 7.69 -1.25
C TYR A 118 6.58 8.41 -1.62
N ILE A 119 7.73 7.78 -1.37
CA ILE A 119 9.05 8.34 -1.66
C ILE A 119 9.46 8.04 -3.11
N HIS A 120 9.14 6.84 -3.60
CA HIS A 120 9.61 6.37 -4.91
C HIS A 120 8.71 6.76 -6.08
N LEU A 121 7.38 6.80 -5.90
CA LEU A 121 6.46 7.13 -7.00
C LEU A 121 6.76 8.49 -7.64
N PRO A 122 6.97 9.59 -6.90
CA PRO A 122 7.33 10.87 -7.52
C PRO A 122 8.61 10.81 -8.34
N LYS A 123 9.61 10.04 -7.88
CA LYS A 123 10.89 9.90 -8.57
C LYS A 123 10.75 9.17 -9.91
N ILE A 124 9.82 8.21 -10.02
CA ILE A 124 9.54 7.49 -11.27
C ILE A 124 9.03 8.44 -12.36
N PHE A 125 8.32 9.49 -11.98
CA PHE A 125 7.75 10.49 -12.90
C PHE A 125 8.58 11.78 -12.99
N ASP A 126 9.83 11.79 -12.51
CA ASP A 126 10.69 12.98 -12.45
C ASP A 126 10.07 14.20 -11.74
N ASN A 127 9.18 13.91 -10.78
CA ASN A 127 8.45 14.88 -9.98
C ASN A 127 9.23 15.23 -8.70
N LYS A 128 9.16 16.50 -8.29
CA LYS A 128 9.82 16.95 -7.07
C LYS A 128 9.10 16.37 -5.84
N LEU A 129 9.86 15.72 -4.97
CA LEU A 129 9.41 15.29 -3.65
C LEU A 129 9.91 16.27 -2.58
N ILE A 130 8.99 16.76 -1.74
CA ILE A 130 9.28 17.52 -0.53
C ILE A 130 9.02 16.61 0.66
N THR A 131 10.00 16.49 1.55
CA THR A 131 9.89 15.66 2.75
C THR A 131 9.95 16.53 3.99
N ILE A 132 8.92 16.43 4.83
CA ILE A 132 8.83 17.13 6.12
C ILE A 132 9.07 16.11 7.23
N PRO A 133 10.10 16.26 8.08
CA PRO A 133 10.26 15.41 9.25
C PRO A 133 9.07 15.54 10.20
N THR A 134 8.49 14.41 10.63
CA THR A 134 7.61 14.44 11.81
C THR A 134 8.50 14.60 13.03
N GLU A 135 8.74 15.82 13.49
CA GLU A 135 9.45 15.99 14.76
C GLU A 135 8.66 15.35 15.90
N LYS A 136 9.36 14.88 16.94
CA LYS A 136 8.75 14.24 18.11
C LYS A 136 7.84 15.17 18.96
N ASN A 137 7.73 16.48 18.65
CA ASN A 137 7.17 17.47 19.59
C ASN A 137 6.24 18.56 18.99
N THR A 138 5.80 18.48 17.73
CA THR A 138 5.05 19.62 17.14
C THR A 138 3.53 19.58 17.31
N PHE A 139 2.93 18.49 17.82
CA PHE A 139 1.46 18.32 17.87
C PHE A 139 0.84 18.05 19.25
N LEU A 140 1.61 18.06 20.34
CA LEU A 140 1.11 17.81 21.71
C LEU A 140 1.01 19.06 22.61
N ASN A 141 1.29 20.25 22.08
CA ASN A 141 1.10 21.50 22.81
C ASN A 141 0.26 22.50 21.98
N LYS A 142 -1.06 22.30 21.98
CA LYS A 142 -2.06 23.37 21.83
C LYS A 142 -3.21 23.11 22.77
#